data_AF-A0A496A5A8-F1
#
_entry.id   AF-A0A496A5A8-F1
#
_cell.length_a   1.000
_cell.length_b   1.000
_cell.length_c   1.000
_cell.angle_alpha   90.00
_cell.angle_beta   90.00
_cell.angle_gamma   90.00
#
_symmetry.space_group_name_H-M   'P 1'
#
loop_
_entity.id
_entity.type
_entity.pdbx_description
1 polymer ?
#
loop_
_entity_poly.entity_id
_entity_poly.type
_entity_poly.pdbx_seq_one_letter_code
_entity_poly.pdbx_strand_id
1 'polypeptide(L)' 'MPRIFNNIDQPLLPALQQTLETATHADFCVGYFNLRGWRGLRFYIENWDGDEGECCRAYSP' A
#
# COMPACT_ATOMS: atom_id res chain seq x y z
N MET A 1 8.25 -8.53 14.49
CA MET A 1 7.85 -7.49 15.46
C MET A 1 7.04 -6.43 14.72
N PRO A 2 5.95 -5.88 15.29
CA PRO A 2 5.21 -4.80 14.64
C PRO A 2 6.06 -3.53 14.55
N ARG A 3 6.01 -2.86 13.40
CA ARG A 3 6.59 -1.52 13.20
C ARG A 3 5.49 -0.49 13.38
N ILE A 4 5.70 0.50 14.24
CA ILE A 4 4.73 1.58 14.51
C ILE A 4 5.28 2.86 13.89
N PHE A 5 4.48 3.54 13.07
CA PHE A 5 4.86 4.76 12.36
C PHE A 5 4.13 5.96 12.95
N ASN A 6 4.86 7.04 13.26
CA ASN A 6 4.31 8.27 13.80
C ASN A 6 4.12 9.38 12.75
N ASN A 7 4.62 9.17 11.52
CA ASN A 7 4.62 10.15 10.44
C ASN A 7 5.31 11.49 10.76
N ILE A 8 6.12 11.56 11.83
CA ILE A 8 6.97 12.71 12.19
C ILE A 8 8.43 12.34 11.93
N ASP A 9 8.94 11.36 12.68
CA ASP A 9 10.32 10.84 12.52
C ASP A 9 10.34 9.59 11.64
N GLN A 10 9.23 8.83 11.67
CA GLN A 10 9.09 7.56 10.97
C GLN A 10 7.89 7.63 10.03
N PRO A 11 8.11 8.06 8.77
CA PRO A 11 7.05 8.17 7.79
C PRO A 11 6.60 6.78 7.32
N LEU A 12 5.28 6.55 7.32
CA LEU A 12 4.68 5.30 6.88
C LEU A 12 4.93 5.06 5.40
N LEU A 13 4.77 6.08 4.55
CA LEU A 13 4.80 5.93 3.10
C LEU A 13 6.12 5.35 2.57
N PRO A 14 7.32 5.88 2.89
CA PRO A 14 8.58 5.31 2.41
C PRO A 14 8.82 3.89 2.92
N ALA A 15 8.48 3.63 4.18
CA ALA A 15 8.64 2.29 4.75
C ALA A 15 7.69 1.27 4.10
N LEU A 16 6.48 1.71 3.74
CA LEU A 16 5.51 0.89 3.03
C LEU A 16 5.97 0.63 1.60
N GLN A 17 6.44 1.65 0.86
CA GLN A 17 7.01 1.51 -0.48
C GLN A 17 8.14 0.48 -0.51
N GLN A 18 9.13 0.61 0.38
CA GLN A 18 10.23 -0.36 0.49
C GLN A 18 9.76 -1.78 0.81
N THR A 19 8.66 -1.92 1.56
CA THR A 19 8.08 -3.23 1.83
C THR A 19 7.42 -3.80 0.57
N LEU A 20 6.72 -2.97 -0.18
CA LEU A 20 6.01 -3.38 -1.40
C LEU A 20 6.95 -3.69 -2.56
N GLU A 21 8.16 -3.10 -2.61
CA GLU A 21 9.18 -3.39 -3.64
C GLU A 21 9.52 -4.88 -3.78
N THR A 22 9.42 -5.64 -2.69
CA THR A 22 9.74 -7.09 -2.67
C THR A 22 8.52 -7.97 -2.42
N ALA A 23 7.34 -7.37 -2.23
CA ALA A 23 6.11 -8.09 -1.97
C ALA A 23 5.42 -8.47 -3.29
N THR A 24 4.76 -9.62 -3.28
CA THR A 24 3.90 -10.08 -4.38
C THR A 24 2.40 -9.89 -4.07
N HIS A 25 2.06 -9.65 -2.81
CA HIS A 25 0.70 -9.42 -2.31
C HIS A 25 0.77 -8.64 -0.98
N ALA A 26 -0.33 -7.98 -0.60
CA ALA A 26 -0.47 -7.35 0.71
C ALA A 26 -1.94 -7.20 1.12
N ASP A 27 -2.23 -7.56 2.37
CA ASP A 27 -3.51 -7.33 3.02
C ASP A 27 -3.50 -6.02 3.81
N PHE A 28 -4.52 -5.19 3.60
CA PHE A 28 -4.63 -3.90 4.28
C PHE A 28 -5.94 -3.82 5.08
N CYS A 29 -5.83 -3.54 6.37
CA CYS A 29 -6.97 -3.12 7.20
C CYS A 29 -6.78 -1.64 7.54
N VAL A 30 -7.44 -0.75 6.78
CA VAL A 30 -7.30 0.71 6.95
C VAL A 30 -8.67 1.33 7.16
N GLY A 31 -8.83 2.10 8.24
CA GLY A 31 -10.09 2.80 8.53
C GLY A 31 -10.35 4.00 7.62
N TYR A 32 -9.30 4.67 7.15
CA TYR A 32 -9.39 5.80 6.21
C TYR A 32 -8.19 5.81 5.27
N PHE A 33 -8.46 5.87 3.97
CA PHE A 33 -7.43 5.87 2.95
C PHE A 33 -7.57 7.09 2.03
N ASN A 34 -6.57 7.98 2.03
CA ASN A 34 -6.57 9.15 1.17
C ASN A 34 -6.12 8.78 -0.26
N LEU A 35 -6.88 9.18 -1.28
CA LEU A 35 -6.58 8.90 -2.69
C LEU A 35 -5.23 9.48 -3.15
N ARG A 36 -4.75 10.58 -2.55
CA ARG A 36 -3.38 11.09 -2.82
C ARG A 36 -2.31 10.14 -2.29
N GLY A 37 -2.57 9.48 -1.16
CA GLY A 37 -1.72 8.42 -0.64
C GLY A 37 -1.65 7.21 -1.58
N TRP A 38 -2.77 6.87 -2.25
CA TRP A 38 -2.81 5.78 -3.23
C TRP A 38 -1.83 5.98 -4.38
N ARG A 39 -1.74 7.22 -4.89
CA ARG A 39 -0.82 7.55 -6.00
C ARG A 39 0.63 7.23 -5.68
N GLY A 40 1.03 7.30 -4.41
CA GLY A 40 2.37 6.94 -3.96
C GLY A 40 2.64 5.43 -3.90
N LEU A 41 1.60 4.60 -3.90
CA LEU A 41 1.71 3.13 -3.80
C LEU A 41 1.38 2.43 -5.12
N ARG A 42 0.62 3.09 -6.01
CA ARG A 42 0.13 2.56 -7.28
C ARG A 42 1.19 1.77 -8.07
N PHE A 43 2.36 2.38 -8.30
CA PHE A 43 3.43 1.77 -9.08
C PHE A 43 3.91 0.41 -8.55
N TYR A 44 3.88 0.21 -7.22
CA TYR A 44 4.36 -1.01 -6.58
C TYR A 44 3.34 -2.15 -6.65
N ILE A 45 2.06 -1.83 -6.87
CA ILE A 45 0.94 -2.78 -6.81
C ILE A 45 0.41 -3.08 -8.22
N GLU A 46 0.69 -2.23 -9.22
CA GLU A 46 0.21 -2.39 -10.60
C GLU A 46 0.63 -3.70 -11.27
N ASN A 47 1.75 -4.28 -10.86
CA ASN A 47 2.28 -5.53 -11.41
C ASN A 47 1.77 -6.79 -10.69
N TRP A 48 0.88 -6.65 -9.70
CA TRP A 48 0.33 -7.79 -8.99
C TRP A 48 -0.87 -8.37 -9.76
N ASP A 49 -0.82 -9.66 -10.03
CA ASP A 49 -1.93 -10.39 -10.65
C ASP A 49 -3.11 -10.39 -9.69
N GLY A 50 -4.18 -9.68 -10.05
CA GLY A 50 -5.42 -9.73 -9.28
C GLY A 50 -6.19 -10.97 -9.66
N ASP A 51 -6.16 -11.98 -8.79
CA ASP A 51 -7.00 -13.17 -8.95
C ASP A 51 -8.48 -12.85 -8.62
N GLU A 52 -9.40 -13.65 -9.16
CA GLU A 52 -10.85 -13.52 -8.99
C GLU A 52 -11.25 -13.78 -7.52
N GLY A 53 -11.10 -12.76 -6.67
CA GLY A 53 -11.48 -12.81 -5.25
C GLY A 53 -10.72 -11.84 -4.35
N GLU A 54 -9.58 -11.32 -4.82
CA GLU A 54 -8.56 -10.68 -3.97
C GLU A 54 -8.45 -9.15 -4.14
N CYS A 55 -9.30 -8.50 -4.95
CA CYS A 55 -9.06 -7.12 -5.38
C CYS A 55 -10.05 -6.08 -4.82
N CYS A 56 -9.66 -5.42 -3.73
CA CYS A 56 -9.98 -4.00 -3.55
C CYS A 56 -9.00 -3.16 -4.40
N ARG A 57 -9.17 -3.15 -5.72
CA ARG A 57 -8.45 -2.18 -6.57
C ARG A 57 -9.14 -0.83 -6.44
N ALA A 58 -8.52 0.11 -5.72
CA ALA A 58 -8.92 1.51 -5.76
C ALA A 58 -8.54 2.09 -7.13
N TYR A 59 -9.41 1.93 -8.12
CA TYR A 59 -9.25 2.58 -9.41
C TYR A 59 -9.53 4.07 -9.23
N SER A 60 -8.50 4.91 -9.36
CA SER A 60 -8.68 6.33 -9.64
C SER A 60 -8.50 6.52 -11.14
N PRO A 61 -9.47 7.12 -11.86
CA PRO A 61 -9.30 7.49 -13.26
C PRO A 61 -8.14 8.48 -13.45
#